data_AF-A0A1Q7UHY3-F1
#
_entry.id   AF-A0A1Q7UHY3-F1
#
_cell.length_a   1.000
_cell.length_b   1.000
_cell.length_c   1.000
_cell.angle_alpha   90.00
_cell.angle_beta   90.00
_cell.angle_gamma   90.00
#
_symmetry.space_group_name_H-M   'P 1'
#
loop_
_entity.id
_entity.type
_entity.pdbx_description
1 polymer ?
#
loop_
_entity_poly.entity_id
_entity_poly.type
_entity_poly.pdbx_seq_one_letter_code
_entity_poly.pdbx_strand_id
1 'polypeptide(L)'
;MRAAGAILAGGHTIRDTEPKYGLAVVGTVHPDGVWVKSGAQPGDAVFLTKPLGTGLVLATKGDLSEATRWMTTLNDRAAEVLRPFSPHAVTDVTGFGLLGHAHETADRSGVRIRLRASALPALDGALEAARAGVRTGGDPRNREFAGAHVSSEGVPEELLALAYDAQTAGGLLVTLPAEKALSLEAEFERVGLFLARVGTAEKGAGVVLEP
;
A
#
# COMPACT_ATOMS: atom_id res chain seq x y z
N MET A 1 5.20 0.99 19.89
CA MET A 1 5.05 -0.07 20.90
C MET A 1 3.82 0.13 21.77
N ARG A 2 3.81 1.09 22.72
CA ARG A 2 2.65 1.31 23.62
C ARG A 2 1.31 1.49 22.88
N ALA A 3 1.27 2.33 21.86
CA ALA A 3 0.05 2.57 21.06
C ALA A 3 -0.47 1.30 20.36
N ALA A 4 0.41 0.35 20.02
CA ALA A 4 0.06 -0.93 19.40
C ALA A 4 -0.26 -2.03 20.43
N GLY A 5 -0.33 -1.70 21.73
CA GLY A 5 -0.46 -2.69 22.81
C GLY A 5 0.75 -3.62 22.96
N ALA A 6 1.88 -3.31 22.32
CA ALA A 6 3.05 -4.18 22.27
C ALA A 6 4.08 -3.86 23.35
N ILE A 7 4.79 -4.89 23.82
CA ILE A 7 5.88 -4.80 24.80
C ILE A 7 7.23 -4.80 24.07
N LEU A 8 8.11 -3.85 24.40
CA LEU A 8 9.51 -3.90 23.97
C LEU A 8 10.29 -4.81 24.90
N ALA A 9 10.56 -6.05 24.48
CA ALA A 9 11.12 -7.10 25.31
C ALA A 9 12.66 -7.14 25.34
N GLY A 10 13.34 -6.15 24.76
CA GLY A 10 14.80 -6.07 24.64
C GLY A 10 15.24 -5.71 23.23
N GLY A 11 16.52 -5.93 22.94
CA GLY A 11 17.11 -5.68 21.63
C GLY A 11 18.58 -6.05 21.56
N HIS A 12 19.15 -5.94 20.37
CA HIS A 12 20.58 -6.10 20.14
C HIS A 12 21.10 -4.91 19.33
N THR A 13 22.28 -4.42 19.69
CA THR A 13 22.92 -3.28 19.03
C THR A 13 24.19 -3.74 18.34
N ILE A 14 24.29 -3.45 17.05
CA ILE A 14 25.48 -3.74 16.23
C ILE A 14 26.19 -2.44 15.87
N ARG A 15 27.50 -2.51 15.64
CA ARG A 15 28.26 -1.39 15.05
C ARG A 15 28.13 -1.46 13.53
N ASP A 16 27.78 -0.35 12.93
CA ASP A 16 27.60 -0.21 11.48
C ASP A 16 28.06 1.20 11.06
N THR A 17 28.47 1.34 9.80
CA THR A 17 28.85 2.63 9.20
C THR A 17 27.63 3.54 8.98
N GLU A 18 26.44 2.96 8.82
CA GLU A 18 25.19 3.70 8.65
C GLU A 18 24.17 3.35 9.74
N PRO A 19 23.44 4.34 10.30
CA PRO A 19 22.44 4.08 11.33
C PRO A 19 21.26 3.28 10.74
N LYS A 20 20.97 2.13 11.35
CA LYS A 20 19.81 1.28 11.02
C LYS A 20 19.06 0.96 12.30
N TYR A 21 17.73 0.98 12.22
CA TYR A 21 16.86 0.60 13.34
C TYR A 21 15.67 -0.19 12.81
N GLY A 22 15.29 -1.24 13.55
CA GLY A 22 14.17 -2.11 13.22
C GLY A 22 13.75 -2.93 14.43
N LEU A 23 12.66 -3.68 14.28
CA LEU A 23 12.10 -4.51 15.33
C LEU A 23 11.82 -5.91 14.77
N ALA A 24 12.10 -6.95 15.55
CA ALA A 24 11.52 -8.26 15.36
C ALA A 24 10.20 -8.30 16.15
N VAL A 25 9.08 -8.52 15.47
CA VAL A 25 7.75 -8.50 16.08
C VAL A 25 7.17 -9.91 16.06
N VAL A 26 6.65 -10.36 17.20
CA VAL A 26 5.91 -11.61 17.35
C VAL A 26 4.48 -11.27 17.74
N GLY A 27 3.52 -11.85 17.04
CA GLY A 27 2.09 -11.70 17.30
C GLY A 27 1.36 -13.02 17.10
N THR A 28 0.13 -13.09 17.59
CA THR A 28 -0.75 -14.25 17.44
C THR A 28 -1.98 -13.89 16.64
N VAL A 29 -2.47 -14.81 15.84
CA VAL A 29 -3.70 -14.66 15.06
C VAL A 29 -4.47 -15.98 15.12
N HIS A 30 -5.79 -15.90 15.17
CA HIS A 30 -6.62 -17.09 14.99
C HIS A 30 -6.36 -17.68 13.58
N PRO A 31 -6.30 -18.99 13.37
CA PRO A 31 -6.04 -19.57 12.05
C PRO A 31 -6.98 -19.04 10.95
N ASP A 32 -8.28 -18.91 11.26
CA ASP A 32 -9.29 -18.35 10.35
C ASP A 32 -9.17 -16.82 10.16
N GLY A 33 -8.32 -16.16 10.93
CA GLY A 33 -8.03 -14.73 10.85
C GLY A 33 -6.75 -14.39 10.08
N VAL A 34 -6.09 -15.39 9.48
CA VAL A 34 -4.92 -15.18 8.63
C VAL A 34 -5.35 -14.68 7.27
N TRP A 35 -4.96 -13.46 6.93
CA TRP A 35 -5.09 -12.96 5.55
C TRP A 35 -3.85 -13.30 4.76
N VAL A 36 -4.07 -13.73 3.52
CA VAL A 36 -3.02 -14.02 2.55
C VAL A 36 -3.07 -12.99 1.43
N LYS A 37 -1.95 -12.81 0.71
CA LYS A 37 -1.92 -11.97 -0.50
C LYS A 37 -2.28 -12.72 -1.79
N SER A 38 -2.55 -14.03 -1.70
CA SER A 38 -2.80 -14.93 -2.83
C SER A 38 -4.28 -15.30 -3.01
N GLY A 39 -5.19 -14.55 -2.40
CA GLY A 39 -6.61 -14.89 -2.36
C GLY A 39 -7.51 -14.01 -3.22
N ALA A 40 -6.97 -13.04 -3.95
CA ALA A 40 -7.76 -12.10 -4.74
C ALA A 40 -8.56 -12.81 -5.83
N GLN A 41 -9.79 -12.35 -6.09
CA GLN A 41 -10.70 -13.02 -7.02
C GLN A 41 -11.22 -12.06 -8.09
N PRO A 42 -11.49 -12.54 -9.32
CA PRO A 42 -12.18 -11.74 -10.31
C PRO A 42 -13.54 -11.25 -9.77
N GLY A 43 -13.77 -9.94 -9.86
CA GLY A 43 -14.95 -9.28 -9.28
C GLY A 43 -14.67 -8.55 -7.97
N ASP A 44 -13.46 -8.67 -7.40
CA ASP A 44 -13.10 -7.89 -6.21
C ASP A 44 -12.97 -6.40 -6.55
N ALA A 45 -13.36 -5.55 -5.60
CA ALA A 45 -12.91 -4.18 -5.52
C ALA A 45 -11.56 -4.11 -4.78
N VAL A 46 -10.70 -3.16 -5.19
CA VAL A 46 -9.35 -2.98 -4.65
C VAL A 46 -9.26 -1.64 -3.91
N PHE A 47 -8.70 -1.66 -2.69
CA PHE A 47 -8.64 -0.52 -1.79
C PHE A 47 -7.24 -0.27 -1.22
N LEU A 48 -7.00 0.98 -0.83
CA LEU A 48 -5.86 1.41 -0.01
C LEU A 48 -6.33 2.06 1.29
N THR A 49 -5.67 1.74 2.40
CA THR A 49 -5.99 2.31 3.73
C THR A 49 -5.09 3.46 4.15
N LYS A 50 -4.14 3.88 3.29
CA LYS A 50 -3.35 5.10 3.44
C LYS A 50 -3.04 5.69 2.05
N PRO A 51 -2.79 7.02 1.96
CA PRO A 51 -2.26 7.64 0.76
C PRO A 51 -0.82 7.17 0.44
N LEU A 52 -0.42 7.42 -0.80
CA LEU A 52 0.89 7.10 -1.38
C LEU A 52 1.78 8.34 -1.45
N GLY A 53 3.08 8.11 -1.67
CA GLY A 53 4.06 9.18 -1.92
C GLY A 53 4.94 9.53 -0.73
N THR A 54 4.99 8.68 0.31
CA THR A 54 5.86 8.94 1.47
C THR A 54 7.33 9.08 1.07
N GLY A 55 7.81 8.24 0.16
CA GLY A 55 9.18 8.31 -0.35
C GLY A 55 9.44 9.59 -1.13
N LEU A 56 8.52 9.99 -2.00
CA LEU A 56 8.60 11.25 -2.77
C LEU A 56 8.66 12.46 -1.85
N VAL A 57 7.76 12.56 -0.87
CA VAL A 57 7.71 13.69 0.08
C VAL A 57 8.98 13.76 0.92
N LEU A 58 9.47 12.62 1.41
CA LEU A 58 10.72 12.53 2.20
C LEU A 58 11.97 12.90 1.40
N ALA A 59 11.95 12.73 0.08
CA ALA A 59 13.04 13.14 -0.80
C ALA A 59 13.07 14.67 -1.05
N THR A 60 12.05 15.41 -0.57
CA THR A 60 12.01 16.88 -0.64
C THR A 60 12.57 17.54 0.62
N LYS A 61 12.73 18.87 0.58
CA LYS A 61 13.07 19.70 1.76
C LYS A 61 11.84 20.38 2.36
N GLY A 62 10.64 19.92 2.02
CA GLY A 62 9.37 20.53 2.41
C GLY A 62 8.90 20.12 3.81
N ASP A 63 7.64 20.45 4.12
CA ASP A 63 6.98 19.97 5.34
C ASP A 63 6.76 18.45 5.26
N LEU A 64 7.24 17.74 6.28
CA LEU A 64 7.13 16.29 6.40
C LEU A 64 6.07 15.87 7.44
N SER A 65 5.31 16.82 8.00
CA SER A 65 4.35 16.58 9.07
C SER A 65 3.28 15.56 8.68
N GLU A 66 2.70 15.70 7.48
CA GLU A 66 1.66 14.78 6.99
C GLU A 66 2.22 13.38 6.70
N ALA A 67 3.35 13.30 5.98
CA ALA A 67 4.02 12.03 5.73
C ALA A 67 4.38 11.34 7.06
N THR A 68 4.91 12.07 8.04
CA THR A 68 5.22 11.54 9.37
C THR A 68 3.98 11.04 10.10
N ARG A 69 2.86 11.79 10.03
CA ARG A 69 1.57 11.35 10.59
C ARG A 69 1.14 10.01 9.98
N TRP A 70 1.18 9.86 8.66
CA TRP A 70 0.79 8.63 8.00
C TRP A 70 1.73 7.46 8.30
N MET A 71 3.04 7.69 8.30
CA MET A 71 4.05 6.68 8.63
C MET A 71 3.94 6.19 10.07
N THR A 72 3.49 7.05 11.00
CA THR A 72 3.32 6.71 12.42
C THR A 72 1.92 6.21 12.77
N THR A 73 0.96 6.31 11.86
CA THR A 73 -0.39 5.75 12.02
C THR A 73 -0.36 4.24 11.89
N LEU A 74 -0.87 3.52 12.89
CA LEU A 74 -0.92 2.05 12.87
C LEU A 74 -1.98 1.54 11.88
N ASN A 75 -1.75 0.37 11.27
CA ASN A 75 -2.73 -0.32 10.42
C ASN A 75 -3.72 -1.17 11.24
N ASP A 76 -3.68 -1.11 12.58
CA ASP A 76 -4.49 -1.92 13.50
C ASP A 76 -5.98 -1.65 13.36
N ARG A 77 -6.41 -0.39 13.44
CA ARG A 77 -7.81 0.00 13.32
C ARG A 77 -8.38 -0.29 11.94
N ALA A 78 -7.58 -0.09 10.88
CA ALA A 78 -7.96 -0.46 9.54
C ALA A 78 -8.17 -1.97 9.43
N ALA A 79 -7.26 -2.77 10.00
CA ALA A 79 -7.40 -4.23 10.05
C ALA A 79 -8.63 -4.66 10.87
N GLU A 80 -8.91 -4.04 12.01
CA GLU A 80 -10.10 -4.34 12.82
C GLU A 80 -11.40 -4.13 12.05
N VAL A 81 -11.53 -3.00 11.35
CA VAL A 81 -12.70 -2.68 10.51
C VAL A 81 -12.83 -3.64 9.33
N LEU A 82 -11.70 -4.11 8.77
CA LEU A 82 -11.70 -5.04 7.64
C LEU A 82 -12.15 -6.47 8.03
N ARG A 83 -11.92 -6.93 9.26
CA ARG A 83 -12.17 -8.34 9.63
C ARG A 83 -13.59 -8.84 9.34
N PRO A 84 -14.66 -8.12 9.71
CA PRO A 84 -16.03 -8.58 9.47
C PRO A 84 -16.39 -8.72 7.99
N PHE A 85 -15.62 -8.07 7.10
CA PHE A 85 -15.87 -8.09 5.66
C PHE A 85 -15.25 -9.30 4.96
N SER A 86 -14.35 -10.03 5.64
CA SER A 86 -13.62 -11.19 5.10
C SER A 86 -12.96 -10.88 3.74
N PRO A 87 -11.94 -10.00 3.72
CA PRO A 87 -11.23 -9.69 2.49
C PRO A 87 -10.60 -10.94 1.89
N HIS A 88 -10.56 -10.97 0.57
CA HIS A 88 -10.00 -12.07 -0.20
C HIS A 88 -8.48 -12.05 -0.20
N ALA A 89 -7.87 -10.87 -0.35
CA ALA A 89 -6.44 -10.69 -0.18
C ALA A 89 -6.11 -9.41 0.58
N VAL A 90 -5.05 -9.46 1.39
CA VAL A 90 -4.48 -8.31 2.07
C VAL A 90 -2.95 -8.38 2.06
N THR A 91 -2.30 -7.26 1.73
CA THR A 91 -0.86 -7.03 1.94
C THR A 91 -0.65 -5.58 2.37
N ASP A 92 0.51 -5.23 2.92
CA ASP A 92 0.90 -3.85 3.15
C ASP A 92 1.67 -3.29 1.94
N VAL A 93 1.51 -1.99 1.66
CA VAL A 93 2.26 -1.29 0.61
C VAL A 93 3.49 -0.64 1.22
N THR A 94 4.67 -1.16 0.88
CA THR A 94 5.96 -0.74 1.44
C THR A 94 7.03 -0.51 0.37
N GLY A 95 8.22 -1.10 0.51
CA GLY A 95 9.41 -0.76 -0.28
C GLY A 95 9.28 -1.01 -1.79
N PHE A 96 8.41 -1.93 -2.21
CA PHE A 96 8.15 -2.22 -3.63
C PHE A 96 7.15 -1.27 -4.31
N GLY A 97 6.61 -0.30 -3.56
CA GLY A 97 5.57 0.59 -4.04
C GLY A 97 4.25 -0.13 -4.33
N LEU A 98 3.24 0.62 -4.78
CA LEU A 98 1.93 0.07 -5.07
C LEU A 98 1.99 -0.99 -6.18
N LEU A 99 2.68 -0.69 -7.28
CA LEU A 99 2.69 -1.58 -8.44
C LEU A 99 3.44 -2.89 -8.16
N GLY A 100 4.48 -2.88 -7.34
CA GLY A 100 5.15 -4.11 -6.92
C GLY A 100 4.26 -5.00 -6.06
N HIS A 101 3.59 -4.42 -5.06
CA HIS A 101 2.67 -5.17 -4.19
C HIS A 101 1.39 -5.63 -4.91
N ALA A 102 0.88 -4.82 -5.84
CA ALA A 102 -0.23 -5.20 -6.71
C ALA A 102 0.17 -6.34 -7.67
N HIS A 103 1.39 -6.30 -8.21
CA HIS A 103 1.92 -7.38 -9.06
C HIS A 103 2.05 -8.70 -8.28
N GLU A 104 2.63 -8.69 -7.08
CA GLU A 104 2.71 -9.91 -6.26
C GLU A 104 1.32 -10.47 -5.94
N THR A 105 0.34 -9.60 -5.66
CA THR A 105 -1.04 -10.00 -5.36
C THR A 105 -1.69 -10.62 -6.60
N ALA A 106 -1.53 -9.99 -7.77
CA ALA A 106 -2.05 -10.45 -9.05
C ALA A 106 -1.49 -11.83 -9.42
N ASP A 107 -0.16 -11.96 -9.39
CA ASP A 107 0.57 -13.18 -9.75
C ASP A 107 0.17 -14.36 -8.86
N ARG A 108 0.20 -14.16 -7.53
CA ARG A 108 -0.10 -15.22 -6.57
C ARG A 108 -1.56 -15.64 -6.54
N SER A 109 -2.47 -14.75 -6.95
CA SER A 109 -3.90 -15.04 -6.99
C SER A 109 -4.37 -15.52 -8.37
N GLY A 110 -3.52 -15.47 -9.41
CA GLY A 110 -3.91 -15.81 -10.78
C GLY A 110 -4.95 -14.86 -11.36
N VAL A 111 -4.86 -13.58 -11.02
CA VAL A 111 -5.78 -12.52 -11.48
C VAL A 111 -5.02 -11.37 -12.11
N ARG A 112 -5.75 -10.46 -12.75
CA ARG A 112 -5.25 -9.13 -13.09
C ARG A 112 -5.78 -8.10 -12.09
N ILE A 113 -4.92 -7.21 -11.63
CA ILE A 113 -5.31 -6.05 -10.84
C ILE A 113 -5.38 -4.82 -11.76
N ARG A 114 -6.57 -4.23 -11.91
CA ARG A 114 -6.79 -3.01 -12.69
C ARG A 114 -6.96 -1.83 -11.75
N LEU A 115 -6.02 -0.90 -11.77
CA LEU A 115 -5.96 0.31 -10.96
C LEU A 115 -6.23 1.53 -11.82
N ARG A 116 -6.87 2.55 -11.25
CA ARG A 116 -7.07 3.85 -11.90
C ARG A 116 -6.12 4.89 -11.33
N ALA A 117 -5.28 5.46 -12.19
CA ALA A 117 -4.27 6.44 -11.82
C ALA A 117 -4.90 7.69 -11.16
N SER A 118 -5.98 8.20 -11.75
CA SER A 118 -6.77 9.31 -11.18
C SER A 118 -7.46 9.00 -9.84
N ALA A 119 -7.56 7.73 -9.44
CA ALA A 119 -8.09 7.33 -8.13
C ALA A 119 -7.02 7.08 -7.07
N LEU A 120 -5.73 7.15 -7.44
CA LEU A 120 -4.63 6.91 -6.50
C LEU A 120 -4.53 8.08 -5.50
N PRO A 121 -4.68 7.83 -4.20
CA PRO A 121 -4.55 8.88 -3.21
C PRO A 121 -3.08 9.26 -3.03
N ALA A 122 -2.73 10.51 -3.32
CA ALA A 122 -1.40 11.05 -3.10
C ALA A 122 -1.36 11.88 -1.82
N LEU A 123 -0.25 11.84 -1.09
CA LEU A 123 0.08 12.83 -0.08
C LEU A 123 0.27 14.21 -0.70
N ASP A 124 -0.01 15.25 0.07
CA ASP A 124 0.24 16.62 -0.36
C ASP A 124 1.74 16.80 -0.69
N GLY A 125 2.02 17.38 -1.85
CA GLY A 125 3.40 17.59 -2.34
C GLY A 125 4.02 16.39 -3.05
N ALA A 126 3.43 15.19 -2.99
CA ALA A 126 4.01 14.00 -3.62
C ALA A 126 4.01 14.11 -5.16
N LEU A 127 2.88 14.55 -5.74
CA LEU A 127 2.76 14.72 -7.19
C LEU A 127 3.60 15.89 -7.70
N GLU A 128 3.69 16.98 -6.93
CA GLU A 128 4.56 18.12 -7.23
C GLU A 128 6.02 17.69 -7.28
N ALA A 129 6.47 16.91 -6.28
CA ALA A 129 7.82 16.34 -6.26
C ALA A 129 8.06 15.42 -7.47
N ALA A 130 7.11 14.54 -7.79
CA ALA A 130 7.21 13.65 -8.94
C ALA A 130 7.28 14.41 -10.27
N ARG A 131 6.47 15.47 -10.45
CA ARG A 131 6.52 16.36 -11.62
C ARG A 131 7.84 17.11 -11.73
N ALA A 132 8.45 17.48 -10.61
CA ALA A 132 9.77 18.08 -10.55
C ALA A 132 10.92 17.08 -10.80
N GLY A 133 10.62 15.81 -11.10
CA GLY A 133 11.61 14.78 -11.39
C GLY A 133 12.22 14.12 -10.14
N VAL A 134 11.70 14.39 -8.94
CA VAL A 134 12.14 13.71 -7.72
C VAL A 134 11.78 12.22 -7.80
N ARG A 135 12.74 11.35 -7.48
CA ARG A 135 12.56 9.89 -7.39
C ARG A 135 13.34 9.36 -6.19
N THR A 136 12.83 8.31 -5.57
CA THR A 136 13.56 7.61 -4.51
C THR A 136 14.54 6.59 -5.11
N GLY A 137 15.57 6.19 -4.35
CA GLY A 137 16.49 5.12 -4.78
C GLY A 137 15.83 3.73 -4.93
N GLY A 138 14.55 3.59 -4.55
CA GLY A 138 13.75 2.40 -4.79
C GLY A 138 13.12 2.36 -6.19
N ASP A 139 12.84 3.51 -6.81
CA ASP A 139 12.08 3.59 -8.06
C ASP A 139 12.65 2.73 -9.20
N PRO A 140 13.96 2.76 -9.52
CA PRO A 140 14.51 1.91 -10.59
C PRO A 140 14.32 0.42 -10.32
N ARG A 141 14.51 -0.02 -9.08
CA ARG A 141 14.35 -1.43 -8.67
C ARG A 141 12.89 -1.87 -8.70
N ASN A 142 11.97 -0.98 -8.31
CA ASN A 142 10.54 -1.28 -8.33
C ASN A 142 10.03 -1.40 -9.77
N ARG A 143 10.54 -0.56 -10.69
CA ARG A 143 10.26 -0.66 -12.13
C ARG A 143 10.85 -1.91 -12.75
N GLU A 144 12.09 -2.27 -12.41
CA GLU A 144 12.70 -3.53 -12.85
C GLU A 144 11.89 -4.74 -12.39
N PHE A 145 11.45 -4.75 -11.12
CA PHE A 145 10.71 -5.85 -10.53
C PHE A 145 9.32 -6.06 -11.16
N ALA A 146 8.51 -5.01 -11.31
CA ALA A 146 7.12 -5.14 -11.74
C ALA A 146 6.86 -4.72 -13.20
N GLY A 147 7.75 -3.96 -13.82
CA GLY A 147 7.49 -3.27 -15.09
C GLY A 147 7.10 -4.20 -16.26
N ALA A 148 7.68 -5.40 -16.33
CA ALA A 148 7.33 -6.39 -17.35
C ALA A 148 5.88 -6.92 -17.21
N HIS A 149 5.26 -6.70 -16.06
CA HIS A 149 3.92 -7.16 -15.72
C HIS A 149 2.92 -6.00 -15.55
N VAL A 150 3.34 -4.76 -15.82
CA VAL A 150 2.51 -3.56 -15.68
C VAL A 150 2.25 -2.96 -17.06
N SER A 151 0.98 -2.79 -17.41
CA SER A 151 0.55 -1.96 -18.54
C SER A 151 0.10 -0.59 -18.02
N SER A 152 0.67 0.49 -18.54
CA SER A 152 0.40 1.86 -18.08
C SER A 152 0.35 2.87 -19.24
N GLU A 153 -0.20 2.46 -20.38
CA GLU A 153 -0.30 3.31 -21.57
C GLU A 153 -1.14 4.56 -21.29
N GLY A 154 -0.62 5.73 -21.64
CA GLY A 154 -1.30 7.02 -21.46
C GLY A 154 -1.32 7.55 -20.02
N VAL A 155 -0.71 6.84 -19.06
CA VAL A 155 -0.62 7.32 -17.66
C VAL A 155 0.46 8.40 -17.56
N PRO A 156 0.17 9.58 -16.99
CA PRO A 156 1.17 10.61 -16.70
C PRO A 156 2.32 10.09 -15.84
N GLU A 157 3.56 10.49 -16.16
CA GLU A 157 4.75 9.98 -15.50
C GLU A 157 4.78 10.32 -14.00
N GLU A 158 4.16 11.41 -13.54
CA GLU A 158 4.07 11.70 -12.10
C GLU A 158 3.18 10.70 -11.34
N LEU A 159 2.12 10.18 -11.96
CA LEU A 159 1.24 9.17 -11.36
C LEU A 159 1.89 7.79 -11.42
N LEU A 160 2.64 7.52 -12.49
CA LEU A 160 3.45 6.30 -12.59
C LEU A 160 4.55 6.29 -11.52
N ALA A 161 5.25 7.42 -11.34
CA ALA A 161 6.24 7.59 -10.28
C ALA A 161 5.63 7.45 -8.88
N LEU A 162 4.45 8.02 -8.63
CA LEU A 162 3.71 7.82 -7.38
C LEU A 162 3.42 6.33 -7.13
N ALA A 163 3.02 5.60 -8.16
CA ALA A 163 2.65 4.19 -8.04
C ALA A 163 3.88 3.26 -7.85
N TYR A 164 5.06 3.66 -8.33
CA TYR A 164 6.33 2.97 -8.09
C TYR A 164 7.08 3.43 -6.83
N ASP A 165 6.67 4.55 -6.23
CA ASP A 165 7.35 5.11 -5.06
C ASP A 165 7.38 4.14 -3.88
N ALA A 166 8.57 3.91 -3.33
CA ALA A 166 8.77 3.09 -2.16
C ALA A 166 8.09 3.74 -0.94
N GLN A 167 7.12 3.05 -0.36
CA GLN A 167 6.39 3.57 0.81
C GLN A 167 7.08 3.15 2.11
N THR A 168 7.34 4.11 2.98
CA THR A 168 7.71 3.81 4.38
C THR A 168 6.42 3.66 5.19
N ALA A 169 6.22 2.51 5.84
CA ALA A 169 5.05 2.25 6.69
C ALA A 169 3.69 2.59 6.04
N GLY A 170 3.51 2.19 4.77
CA GLY A 170 2.28 2.45 4.02
C GLY A 170 1.07 1.67 4.53
N GLY A 171 -0.05 1.85 3.83
CA GLY A 171 -1.34 1.27 4.19
C GLY A 171 -1.46 -0.19 3.75
N LEU A 172 -2.63 -0.76 3.99
CA LEU A 172 -3.01 -2.06 3.45
C LEU A 172 -3.55 -1.89 2.03
N LEU A 173 -3.11 -2.77 1.12
CA LEU A 173 -3.75 -3.07 -0.15
C LEU A 173 -4.70 -4.25 0.07
N VAL A 174 -5.97 -4.03 -0.22
CA VAL A 174 -7.05 -4.97 0.10
C VAL A 174 -7.85 -5.30 -1.14
N THR A 175 -8.17 -6.58 -1.34
CA THR A 175 -9.20 -7.01 -2.29
C THR A 175 -10.37 -7.65 -1.55
N LEU A 176 -11.60 -7.34 -1.96
CA LEU A 176 -12.82 -7.92 -1.40
C LEU A 176 -13.97 -7.88 -2.41
N PRO A 177 -15.01 -8.71 -2.26
CA PRO A 177 -16.13 -8.75 -3.20
C PRO A 177 -16.78 -7.37 -3.43
N ALA A 178 -16.98 -6.97 -4.68
CA ALA A 178 -17.47 -5.63 -5.02
C ALA A 178 -18.84 -5.30 -4.41
N GLU A 179 -19.68 -6.29 -4.14
CA GLU A 179 -20.98 -6.11 -3.46
C GLU A 179 -20.85 -5.62 -2.01
N LYS A 180 -19.70 -5.84 -1.36
CA LYS A 180 -19.41 -5.35 -0.01
C LYS A 180 -18.71 -3.98 0.00
N ALA A 181 -18.31 -3.46 -1.16
CA ALA A 181 -17.52 -2.23 -1.29
C ALA A 181 -18.18 -1.03 -0.59
N LEU A 182 -19.45 -0.74 -0.91
CA LEU A 182 -20.17 0.41 -0.36
C LEU A 182 -20.34 0.30 1.16
N SER A 183 -20.55 -0.91 1.67
CA SER A 183 -20.67 -1.15 3.11
C SER A 183 -19.35 -0.94 3.83
N LEU A 184 -18.23 -1.33 3.21
CA LEU A 184 -16.90 -1.08 3.75
C LEU A 184 -16.57 0.42 3.77
N GLU A 185 -16.82 1.11 2.66
CA GLU A 185 -16.61 2.56 2.54
C GLU A 185 -17.39 3.32 3.60
N ALA A 186 -18.68 3.01 3.77
CA ALA A 186 -19.52 3.61 4.81
C ALA A 186 -19.01 3.33 6.22
N GLU A 187 -18.48 2.13 6.48
CA GLU A 187 -17.94 1.78 7.80
C GLU A 187 -16.63 2.54 8.10
N PHE A 188 -15.72 2.63 7.13
CA PHE A 188 -14.49 3.44 7.25
C PHE A 188 -14.80 4.92 7.49
N GLU A 189 -15.77 5.48 6.75
CA GLU A 189 -16.26 6.84 6.96
C GLU A 189 -16.83 7.01 8.38
N ARG A 190 -17.70 6.09 8.81
CA ARG A 190 -18.34 6.12 10.13
C ARG A 190 -17.34 6.13 11.28
N VAL A 191 -16.21 5.42 11.15
CA VAL A 191 -15.17 5.36 12.19
C VAL A 191 -14.05 6.39 12.02
N GLY A 192 -14.16 7.27 11.00
CA GLY A 192 -13.20 8.33 10.72
C GLY A 192 -11.84 7.82 10.23
N LEU A 193 -11.82 6.70 9.49
CA LEU A 193 -10.63 6.13 8.89
C LEU A 193 -10.58 6.41 7.39
N PHE A 194 -9.37 6.50 6.86
CA PHE A 194 -9.15 6.69 5.43
C PHE A 194 -9.30 5.37 4.67
N LEU A 195 -10.01 5.43 3.54
CA LEU A 195 -10.11 4.36 2.58
C LEU A 195 -10.22 4.98 1.18
N ALA A 196 -9.44 4.46 0.23
CA ALA A 196 -9.57 4.83 -1.18
C ALA A 196 -9.83 3.57 -2.00
N ARG A 197 -10.92 3.56 -2.77
CA ARG A 197 -11.15 2.55 -3.79
C ARG A 197 -10.33 2.91 -5.03
N VAL A 198 -9.33 2.09 -5.34
CA VAL A 198 -8.34 2.39 -6.39
C VAL A 198 -8.49 1.51 -7.62
N GLY A 199 -9.29 0.45 -7.56
CA GLY A 199 -9.38 -0.49 -8.68
C GLY A 199 -10.31 -1.68 -8.49
N THR A 200 -10.07 -2.69 -9.32
CA THR A 200 -10.78 -3.98 -9.33
C THR A 200 -9.83 -5.12 -9.68
N ALA A 201 -10.13 -6.33 -9.23
CA ALA A 201 -9.50 -7.55 -9.73
C ALA A 201 -10.38 -8.20 -10.82
N GLU A 202 -9.77 -8.67 -11.89
CA GLU A 202 -10.45 -9.30 -13.03
C GLU A 202 -9.72 -10.56 -13.51
N LYS A 203 -10.35 -11.33 -14.40
CA LYS A 203 -9.71 -12.49 -15.02
C LYS A 203 -8.53 -12.01 -15.89
N GLY A 204 -7.36 -12.62 -15.71
CA GLY A 204 -6.16 -12.28 -16.46
C GLY A 204 -4.91 -12.43 -15.60
N ALA A 205 -3.85 -11.75 -16.01
CA ALA A 205 -2.60 -11.67 -15.26
C ALA A 205 -2.03 -10.24 -15.32
N GLY A 206 -1.13 -9.94 -14.38
CA GLY A 206 -0.42 -8.67 -14.29
C GLY A 206 -1.23 -7.53 -13.68
N VAL A 207 -0.73 -6.31 -13.86
CA VAL A 207 -1.35 -5.07 -13.37
C VAL A 207 -1.61 -4.16 -14.55
N VAL A 208 -2.79 -3.55 -14.58
CA VAL A 208 -3.12 -2.47 -15.52
C VAL A 208 -3.32 -1.21 -14.71
N LEU A 209 -2.53 -0.18 -14.97
CA LEU A 209 -2.75 1.16 -14.46
C LEU A 209 -3.38 1.99 -15.59
N GLU A 210 -4.66 2.26 -15.50
CA GLU A 210 -5.37 3.11 -16.48
C GLU A 210 -5.32 4.59 -16.07
N PRO A 211 -5.37 5.54 -17.01
CA PRO A 211 -5.43 6.97 -16.71
C PRO A 211 -6.59 7.36 -15.75
#